data_AF-A0A1R3XQC4-F1
#
_entry.id   AF-A0A1R3XQC4-F1
#
_cell.length_a   1.000
_cell.length_b   1.000
_cell.length_c   1.000
_cell.angle_alpha   90.00
_cell.angle_beta   90.00
_cell.angle_gamma   90.00
#
_symmetry.space_group_name_H-M   'P 1'
#
loop_
_entity.id
_entity.type
_entity.pdbx_description
1 polymer ?
#
loop_
_entity_poly.entity_id
_entity_poly.type
_entity_poly.pdbx_seq_one_letter_code
_entity_poly.pdbx_strand_id
1 'polypeptide(L)'
;MSQLQRSPEPGVWLVFDRSRRIAIVRVVEVQGRKLLRSVTFHDDPAQRQLIGYFPEDGMKLAVECTWAEYVKHTGPSTSNRK
;
A
#
# COMPACT_ATOMS: atom_id res chain seq x y z
N MET A 1 -13.06 -1.11 -0.08
CA MET A 1 -12.38 0.08 0.49
C MET A 1 -11.28 -0.43 1.39
N SER A 2 -10.03 -0.02 1.15
CA SER A 2 -8.89 -0.39 1.98
C SER A 2 -8.81 0.47 3.25
N GLN A 3 -8.25 -0.10 4.32
CA GLN A 3 -7.93 0.61 5.56
C GLN A 3 -6.42 0.85 5.64
N LEU A 4 -6.00 2.05 6.05
CA LEU A 4 -4.60 2.40 6.27
C LEU A 4 -4.31 2.41 7.78
N GLN A 5 -3.25 1.73 8.21
CA GLN A 5 -2.80 1.75 9.60
C GLN A 5 -1.31 2.11 9.68
N ARG A 6 -0.95 2.96 10.63
CA ARG A 6 0.45 3.31 10.89
C ARG A 6 1.14 2.16 11.62
N SER A 7 2.33 1.78 11.17
CA SER A 7 3.15 0.78 11.85
C SER A 7 3.97 1.42 12.99
N PRO A 8 4.48 0.63 13.95
CA PRO A 8 5.45 1.12 14.94
C PRO A 8 6.74 1.66 14.33
N GLU A 9 7.14 1.15 13.15
CA GLU A 9 8.27 1.66 12.39
C GLU A 9 7.92 3.04 11.81
N PRO A 10 8.72 4.09 12.10
CA PRO A 10 8.49 5.42 11.58
C PRO A 10 8.46 5.47 10.05
N GLY A 11 7.49 6.19 9.50
CA GLY A 11 7.36 6.35 8.05
C GLY A 11 6.89 5.08 7.32
N VAL A 12 6.34 4.10 8.04
CA VAL A 12 5.74 2.89 7.44
C VAL A 12 4.26 2.79 7.80
N TRP A 13 3.46 2.47 6.80
CA TRP A 13 2.04 2.20 6.91
C TRP A 13 1.69 0.89 6.23
N LEU A 14 0.73 0.19 6.81
CA LEU A 14 0.16 -1.04 6.29
C LEU A 14 -1.21 -0.74 5.69
N VAL A 15 -1.47 -1.28 4.50
CA VAL A 15 -2.76 -1.18 3.82
C VAL A 15 -3.47 -2.53 3.95
N PHE A 16 -4.74 -2.49 4.31
CA PHE A 16 -5.55 -3.66 4.56
C PHE A 16 -6.79 -3.73 3.66
N ASP A 17 -7.14 -4.94 3.24
CA ASP A 17 -8.50 -5.31 2.88
C ASP A 17 -9.11 -6.11 4.04
N ARG A 18 -10.02 -5.51 4.80
CA ARG A 18 -10.54 -6.05 6.07
C ARG A 18 -9.39 -6.41 7.03
N SER A 19 -9.20 -7.70 7.31
CA SER A 19 -8.12 -8.22 8.17
C SER A 19 -6.85 -8.61 7.40
N ARG A 20 -6.89 -8.61 6.06
CA ARG A 20 -5.75 -9.01 5.22
C ARG A 20 -4.87 -7.81 4.93
N ARG A 21 -3.58 -7.92 5.22
CA ARG A 21 -2.56 -6.97 4.74
C ARG A 21 -2.36 -7.16 3.25
N ILE A 22 -2.53 -6.09 2.47
CA ILE A 22 -2.43 -6.14 1.01
C ILE A 22 -1.22 -5.36 0.48
N ALA A 23 -0.77 -4.33 1.20
CA ALA A 23 0.39 -3.53 0.82
C ALA A 23 1.10 -2.87 2.00
N ILE A 24 2.30 -2.39 1.73
CA ILE A 24 3.11 -1.56 2.62
C ILE A 24 3.42 -0.27 1.88
N VAL A 25 3.10 0.87 2.50
CA VAL A 25 3.55 2.19 2.05
C VAL A 25 4.64 2.65 2.99
N ARG A 26 5.79 3.08 2.47
CA ARG A 26 6.87 3.60 3.30
C ARG A 26 7.51 4.85 2.71
N VAL A 27 7.99 5.75 3.57
CA VAL A 27 8.84 6.87 3.14
C VAL A 27 10.19 6.33 2.71
N VAL A 28 10.68 6.79 1.56
CA VAL A 28 12.03 6.53 1.05
C VAL A 28 12.62 7.83 0.52
N GLU A 29 13.95 7.89 0.47
CA GLU A 29 14.66 8.96 -0.23
C GLU A 29 15.19 8.44 -1.57
N VAL A 30 14.87 9.14 -2.64
CA VAL A 30 15.35 8.84 -4.00
C VAL A 30 15.91 10.14 -4.57
N GLN A 31 17.21 10.16 -4.88
CA GLN A 31 17.89 11.32 -5.46
C GLN A 31 17.65 12.62 -4.65
N GLY A 32 17.71 12.54 -3.32
CA GLY A 32 17.51 13.69 -2.43
C GLY A 32 16.04 14.14 -2.26
N ARG A 33 15.07 13.37 -2.78
CA ARG A 33 13.64 13.65 -2.63
C ARG A 33 12.97 12.57 -1.79
N LYS A 34 12.17 12.97 -0.82
CA LYS A 34 11.31 12.06 -0.06
C LYS A 34 10.08 11.69 -0.87
N LEU A 35 9.79 10.41 -0.94
CA LEU A 35 8.67 9.83 -1.65
C LEU A 35 8.01 8.75 -0.81
N LEU A 36 6.74 8.49 -1.06
CA LEU A 36 6.07 7.30 -0.59
C LEU A 36 6.28 6.18 -1.62
N ARG A 37 6.87 5.07 -1.19
CA ARG A 37 6.98 3.85 -1.99
C ARG A 37 5.92 2.85 -1.53
N SER A 38 4.99 2.51 -2.42
CA SER A 38 4.01 1.46 -2.18
C SER A 38 4.47 0.14 -2.80
N VAL A 39 4.37 -0.94 -2.03
CA VAL A 39 4.67 -2.31 -2.47
C VAL A 39 3.60 -3.28 -1.99
N THR A 40 3.45 -4.42 -2.68
CA THR A 40 2.60 -5.51 -2.21
C THR A 40 3.06 -6.02 -0.83
N PHE A 41 2.12 -6.54 -0.05
CA PHE A 41 2.45 -7.18 1.22
C PHE A 41 2.95 -8.60 0.97
N HIS A 42 4.13 -8.90 1.50
CA HIS A 42 4.68 -10.25 1.62
C HIS A 42 5.64 -10.28 2.82
N ASP A 43 5.71 -11.40 3.53
CA ASP A 43 6.58 -11.54 4.70
C ASP A 43 8.06 -11.43 4.28
N ASP A 44 8.46 -12.18 3.26
CA ASP A 44 9.76 -12.01 2.58
C ASP A 44 9.80 -10.68 1.78
N PRO A 45 10.70 -9.72 2.13
CA PRO A 45 10.86 -8.47 1.41
C PRO A 45 11.24 -8.61 -0.07
N ALA A 46 11.93 -9.69 -0.45
CA ALA A 46 12.38 -9.91 -1.83
C ALA A 46 11.22 -10.23 -2.78
N GLN A 47 10.12 -10.75 -2.25
CA GLN A 47 8.93 -11.07 -3.04
C GLN A 47 7.94 -9.90 -3.14
N ARG A 48 8.21 -8.79 -2.45
CA ARG A 48 7.36 -7.59 -2.52
C ARG A 48 7.52 -6.94 -3.88
N GLN A 49 6.41 -6.74 -4.56
CA GLN A 49 6.38 -6.13 -5.88
C GLN A 49 6.09 -4.64 -5.76
N LEU A 50 6.76 -3.82 -6.59
CA LEU A 50 6.54 -2.38 -6.63
C LEU A 50 5.16 -2.08 -7.22
N ILE A 51 4.37 -1.30 -6.50
CA ILE A 51 3.13 -0.72 -7.02
C ILE A 51 3.41 0.67 -7.61
N GLY A 52 4.17 1.49 -6.87
CA GLY A 52 4.56 2.81 -7.38
C GLY A 52 5.28 3.70 -6.37
N TYR A 53 5.70 4.86 -6.86
CA TYR A 53 6.23 5.97 -6.09
C TYR A 53 5.25 7.14 -6.15
N PHE A 54 5.05 7.78 -5.01
CA PHE A 54 4.12 8.90 -4.85
C PHE A 54 4.79 10.04 -4.10
N PRO A 55 4.30 11.29 -4.25
CA PRO A 55 4.73 12.42 -3.42
C PRO A 55 4.63 12.10 -1.92
N GLU A 56 5.48 12.70 -1.09
CA GLU A 56 5.51 12.48 0.37
C GLU A 56 4.16 12.80 1.05
N ASP A 57 3.45 13.81 0.55
CA ASP A 57 2.11 14.23 0.98
C ASP A 57 0.97 13.48 0.27
N GLY A 58 1.30 12.65 -0.72
CA GLY A 58 0.38 11.91 -1.58
C GLY A 58 -0.19 10.62 -0.98
N MET A 59 -0.32 10.51 0.35
CA MET A 59 -0.74 9.26 1.00
C MET A 59 -2.08 8.74 0.50
N LYS A 60 -3.07 9.62 0.33
CA LYS A 60 -4.39 9.25 -0.19
C LYS A 60 -4.28 8.63 -1.60
N LEU A 61 -3.52 9.29 -2.49
CA LEU A 61 -3.27 8.81 -3.84
C LEU A 61 -2.56 7.45 -3.83
N ALA A 62 -1.54 7.30 -2.98
CA ALA A 62 -0.82 6.04 -2.84
C ALA A 62 -1.76 4.88 -2.45
N VAL A 63 -2.67 5.12 -1.50
CA VAL A 63 -3.66 4.12 -1.06
C VAL A 63 -4.69 3.82 -2.15
N GLU A 64 -5.20 4.82 -2.85
CA GLU A 64 -6.19 4.64 -3.91
C GLU A 64 -5.61 3.85 -5.09
N CYS A 65 -4.40 4.19 -5.56
CA CYS A 65 -3.70 3.44 -6.60
C CYS A 65 -3.38 2.01 -6.15
N THR A 66 -2.97 1.83 -4.90
CA THR A 66 -2.72 0.50 -4.31
C THR A 66 -3.98 -0.36 -4.30
N TRP A 67 -5.12 0.22 -3.92
CA TRP A 67 -6.40 -0.48 -3.94
C TRP A 67 -6.83 -0.86 -5.36
N ALA A 68 -6.71 0.07 -6.31
CA ALA A 68 -7.03 -0.18 -7.70
C ALA A 68 -6.20 -1.34 -8.28
N GLU A 69 -4.88 -1.34 -8.01
CA GLU A 69 -4.00 -2.42 -8.46
C GLU A 69 -4.34 -3.75 -7.80
N TYR A 70 -4.61 -3.76 -6.49
CA TYR A 70 -5.08 -4.97 -5.78
C TYR A 70 -6.35 -5.54 -6.40
N VAL A 71 -7.39 -4.70 -6.60
CA VAL A 71 -8.67 -5.11 -7.19
C VAL A 71 -8.49 -5.65 -8.62
N LYS A 72 -7.58 -5.06 -9.40
CA LYS A 72 -7.27 -5.53 -10.76
C LYS A 72 -6.71 -6.95 -10.77
N HIS A 73 -5.88 -7.32 -9.79
CA HIS A 73 -5.26 -8.65 -9.71
C HIS A 73 -6.11 -9.70 -8.98
N THR A 74 -6.86 -9.29 -7.96
CA THR A 74 -7.61 -10.24 -7.10
C THR A 74 -9.12 -10.21 -7.30
N GLY A 75 -9.62 -9.29 -8.13
CA GLY A 75 -11.04 -8.95 -8.20
C GLY A 75 -11.47 -8.06 -7.02
N PRO A 76 -12.67 -7.46 -7.11
CA PRO A 76 -13.22 -6.67 -6.02
C PRO A 76 -13.47 -7.56 -4.81
N SER A 77 -13.28 -7.02 -3.60
CA SER A 77 -13.59 -7.76 -2.38
C SER A 77 -15.04 -8.22 -2.39
N THR A 78 -15.26 -9.53 -2.36
CA THR A 78 -16.59 -10.14 -2.28
C THR A 78 -17.17 -9.89 -0.89
N SER A 79 -17.78 -8.73 -0.68
CA SER A 79 -18.74 -8.46 0.39
C SER A 79 -19.56 -7.24 0.00
N ASN A 80 -20.58 -7.50 -0.79
CA ASN A 80 -21.87 -6.81 -0.72
C ASN A 80 -22.89 -7.69 -1.44
N ARG A 81 -23.33 -8.75 -0.75
CA ARG A 81 -24.63 -9.40 -1.01
C ARG A 81 -25.11 -10.07 0.28
N LYS A 82 -25.55 -9.26 1.23
CA LYS A 82 -26.63 -9.58 2.19
C LYS A 82 -27.00 -8.33 2.96
#